data_AF-A0A444XLG1-F1
#
_entry.id   AF-A0A444XLG1-F1
#
_cell.length_a   1.000
_cell.length_b   1.000
_cell.length_c   1.000
_cell.angle_alpha   90.00
_cell.angle_beta   90.00
_cell.angle_gamma   90.00
#
_symmetry.space_group_name_H-M   'P 1'
#
loop_
_entity.id
_entity.type
_entity.pdbx_description
1 polymer ?
#
loop_
_entity_poly.entity_id
_entity_poly.type
_entity_poly.pdbx_seq_one_letter_code
_entity_poly.pdbx_strand_id
1 'polypeptide(L)'
;MASSTITCNFHYTYIPSTLAASASSTATRSSFPLSASSSSLFHRYTLHRATSTRILAKFDKFQGETPLDTDTPQSPEPEPYLDRDKEEDDSCLPSDLEGAVRQSSEAAALFVSSGGMRAIVELLIPQLQVLDDEGAQVELWELSRIFLDTLIAETECQRVKAIFPDAGAAALLNYRWKDAQFRFASLSDRKPIESDDEIVVMVVPDYQMLESVERIASNLSSDPVRPLIMWNPRLISEDVGVGINVRRLRRYFLSTFTTVYHMRPMPFGAIFRCYPGMWKVFSDDKDRPDRYLLAKEFINRPDYADLEILFGEDEQKSGQGQSLFGKAASIFSSINRFMKAI
;
A
#
# COMPACT_ATOMS: atom_id res chain seq x y z
N MET A 1 21.79 15.32 78.55
CA MET A 1 21.47 16.45 77.64
C MET A 1 20.16 16.13 76.93
N ALA A 2 19.38 17.18 76.59
CA ALA A 2 18.19 17.20 75.72
C ALA A 2 17.37 15.89 75.56
N SER A 3 16.26 15.82 76.31
CA SER A 3 15.05 15.11 75.89
C SER A 3 14.20 16.05 75.03
N SER A 4 13.45 15.52 74.06
CA SER A 4 12.15 16.08 73.62
C SER A 4 11.44 15.15 72.62
N THR A 5 10.33 14.57 73.06
CA THR A 5 9.22 14.10 72.22
C THR A 5 8.45 15.29 71.60
N ILE A 6 7.56 15.04 70.63
CA ILE A 6 6.13 15.41 70.70
C ILE A 6 5.38 14.95 69.44
N THR A 7 4.19 14.39 69.65
CA THR A 7 3.16 14.06 68.66
C THR A 7 2.07 15.14 68.64
N CYS A 8 1.54 15.49 67.46
CA CYS A 8 0.40 16.41 67.34
C CYS A 8 -0.62 15.90 66.30
N ASN A 9 -1.83 15.52 66.77
CA ASN A 9 -3.04 15.53 65.94
C ASN A 9 -3.60 16.95 65.86
N PHE A 10 -4.22 17.35 64.75
CA PHE A 10 -5.23 18.43 64.78
C PHE A 10 -6.40 18.19 63.83
N HIS A 11 -7.53 18.78 64.22
CA HIS A 11 -8.88 18.46 63.76
C HIS A 11 -9.36 19.28 62.55
N TYR A 12 -10.37 18.71 61.89
CA TYR A 12 -11.31 19.40 60.99
C TYR A 12 -12.15 20.45 61.77
N THR A 13 -12.33 21.64 61.21
CA THR A 13 -13.47 22.53 61.54
C THR A 13 -13.97 23.27 60.30
N TYR A 14 -15.28 23.49 60.26
CA TYR A 14 -16.10 24.05 59.18
C TYR A 14 -16.71 25.35 59.69
N ILE A 15 -16.90 26.41 58.86
CA ILE A 15 -17.91 27.50 59.00
C ILE A 15 -17.80 28.50 57.81
N PRO A 16 -18.87 29.24 57.42
CA PRO A 16 -19.12 29.61 56.02
C PRO A 16 -19.26 31.13 55.73
N SER A 17 -19.96 31.49 54.62
CA SER A 17 -20.52 32.81 54.21
C SER A 17 -19.51 33.89 53.72
N THR A 18 -19.79 34.80 52.76
CA THR A 18 -20.94 35.07 51.84
C THR A 18 -20.52 36.12 50.77
N LEU A 19 -21.16 36.12 49.57
CA LEU A 19 -21.22 37.24 48.58
C LEU A 19 -19.86 37.70 47.96
N ALA A 20 -19.68 38.08 46.70
CA ALA A 20 -20.44 38.05 45.43
C ALA A 20 -19.38 38.12 44.27
N ALA A 21 -19.61 38.36 42.97
CA ALA A 21 -20.77 38.77 42.18
C ALA A 21 -20.62 38.36 40.68
N SER A 22 -21.71 38.53 39.91
CA SER A 22 -21.82 38.78 38.46
C SER A 22 -20.66 38.49 37.48
N ALA A 23 -20.93 37.62 36.48
CA ALA A 23 -20.97 38.02 35.07
C ALA A 23 -21.77 37.00 34.23
N SER A 24 -22.42 37.47 33.16
CA SER A 24 -23.44 36.73 32.38
C SER A 24 -22.88 36.01 31.15
N SER A 25 -23.51 34.91 30.71
CA SER A 25 -23.83 34.69 29.28
C SER A 25 -24.86 33.56 29.07
N THR A 26 -26.09 34.00 28.85
CA THR A 26 -27.08 33.52 27.87
C THR A 26 -27.05 32.04 27.44
N ALA A 27 -28.05 31.27 27.88
CA ALA A 27 -28.52 30.07 27.19
C ALA A 27 -29.71 30.43 26.27
N THR A 28 -29.76 29.87 25.06
CA THR A 28 -30.98 29.82 24.23
C THR A 28 -31.18 28.44 23.63
N ARG A 29 -32.46 28.07 23.48
CA ARG A 29 -32.95 26.70 23.25
C ARG A 29 -32.98 26.28 21.78
N SER A 30 -32.99 24.97 21.62
CA SER A 30 -33.44 24.20 20.45
C SER A 30 -34.83 24.60 19.91
N SER A 31 -35.00 24.50 18.60
CA SER A 31 -36.25 24.04 17.98
C SER A 31 -35.98 23.35 16.63
N PHE A 32 -36.51 22.14 16.45
CA PHE A 32 -36.58 21.45 15.15
C PHE A 32 -37.58 22.16 14.22
N PRO A 33 -37.52 21.86 12.90
CA PRO A 33 -38.70 21.20 12.34
C PRO A 33 -38.39 19.95 11.51
N LEU A 34 -39.35 19.03 11.47
CA LEU A 34 -39.41 17.93 10.51
C LEU A 34 -39.82 18.47 9.13
N SER A 35 -39.27 17.87 8.07
CA SER A 35 -39.93 17.79 6.76
C SER A 35 -39.58 16.45 6.12
N ALA A 36 -40.60 15.62 5.88
CA ALA A 36 -40.47 14.38 5.13
C ALA A 36 -40.85 14.61 3.66
N SER A 37 -40.06 14.06 2.75
CA SER A 37 -40.43 13.93 1.33
C SER A 37 -39.92 12.61 0.79
N SER A 38 -40.85 11.72 0.45
CA SER A 38 -40.57 10.44 -0.19
C SER A 38 -40.41 10.59 -1.70
N SER A 39 -39.37 10.00 -2.27
CA SER A 39 -39.42 9.49 -3.65
C SER A 39 -38.60 8.21 -3.77
N SER A 40 -39.28 7.12 -4.09
CA SER A 40 -38.69 5.82 -4.36
C SER A 40 -38.40 5.70 -5.86
N LEU A 41 -37.14 5.53 -6.22
CA LEU A 41 -36.73 5.13 -7.57
C LEU A 41 -35.91 3.85 -7.49
N PHE A 42 -36.59 2.73 -7.73
CA PHE A 42 -35.94 1.43 -7.93
C PHE A 42 -35.22 1.45 -9.28
N HIS A 43 -33.90 1.27 -9.28
CA HIS A 43 -33.18 0.80 -10.47
C HIS A 43 -32.74 -0.65 -10.24
N ARG A 44 -33.31 -1.55 -11.05
CA ARG A 44 -32.87 -2.95 -11.14
C ARG A 44 -31.64 -2.99 -12.03
N TYR A 45 -30.50 -3.39 -11.49
CA TYR A 45 -29.34 -3.75 -12.29
C TYR A 45 -29.40 -5.23 -12.64
N THR A 46 -29.68 -5.54 -13.91
CA THR A 46 -29.68 -6.91 -14.42
C THR A 46 -28.25 -7.31 -14.75
N LEU A 47 -27.66 -8.19 -13.96
CA LEU A 47 -26.31 -8.72 -14.24
C LEU A 47 -26.33 -9.62 -15.47
N HIS A 48 -25.76 -9.14 -16.58
CA HIS A 48 -25.42 -10.00 -17.70
C HIS A 48 -24.17 -10.82 -17.38
N ARG A 49 -24.33 -12.15 -17.43
CA ARG A 49 -23.25 -13.12 -17.31
C ARG A 49 -22.35 -13.05 -18.55
N ALA A 50 -21.21 -12.37 -18.45
CA ALA A 50 -20.17 -12.41 -19.48
C ALA A 50 -19.29 -13.66 -19.31
N THR A 51 -18.94 -14.28 -20.43
CA THR A 51 -18.16 -15.52 -20.49
C THR A 51 -16.66 -15.24 -20.35
N SER A 52 -15.98 -16.04 -19.52
CA SER A 52 -14.52 -16.01 -19.39
C SER A 52 -13.84 -16.35 -20.73
N THR A 53 -12.94 -15.47 -21.17
CA THR A 53 -11.94 -15.72 -22.20
C THR A 53 -10.56 -15.53 -21.59
N ARG A 54 -9.65 -16.46 -21.87
CA ARG A 54 -8.31 -16.55 -21.27
C ARG A 54 -7.48 -15.28 -21.54
N ILE A 55 -6.79 -14.78 -20.52
CA ILE A 55 -5.84 -13.68 -20.63
C ILE A 55 -4.43 -14.24 -20.39
N LEU A 56 -3.52 -13.95 -21.32
CA LEU A 56 -2.08 -14.23 -21.23
C LEU A 56 -1.41 -13.01 -20.60
N ALA A 57 -0.32 -13.22 -19.85
CA ALA A 57 0.25 -12.18 -19.01
C ALA A 57 1.76 -12.02 -19.19
N LYS A 58 2.18 -10.79 -19.50
CA LYS A 58 3.48 -10.11 -19.28
C LYS A 58 3.37 -8.72 -19.95
N PHE A 59 2.70 -7.78 -19.26
CA PHE A 59 2.51 -6.36 -19.63
C PHE A 59 2.33 -6.03 -21.12
N ASP A 60 1.30 -6.62 -21.76
CA ASP A 60 0.99 -6.33 -23.16
C ASP A 60 0.56 -4.86 -23.36
N LYS A 61 1.06 -4.22 -24.43
CA LYS A 61 0.84 -2.79 -24.69
C LYS A 61 -0.48 -2.58 -25.44
N PHE A 62 -1.30 -1.67 -24.94
CA PHE A 62 -2.63 -1.38 -25.51
C PHE A 62 -2.60 -1.01 -27.00
N GLN A 63 -3.22 -1.90 -27.80
CA GLN A 63 -3.77 -1.77 -29.16
C GLN A 63 -2.96 -1.02 -30.24
N GLY A 64 -2.56 -1.78 -31.28
CA GLY A 64 -2.42 -1.31 -32.65
C GLY A 64 -3.49 -1.94 -33.55
N GLU A 65 -3.98 -1.21 -34.55
CA GLU A 65 -5.02 -1.67 -35.48
C GLU A 65 -4.55 -2.87 -36.32
N THR A 66 -5.44 -3.85 -36.54
CA THR A 66 -5.21 -4.99 -37.45
C THR A 66 -5.08 -4.52 -38.91
N PRO A 67 -3.95 -4.78 -39.59
CA PRO A 67 -3.91 -4.83 -41.05
C PRO A 67 -4.64 -6.10 -41.51
N LEU A 68 -5.44 -5.98 -42.57
CA LEU A 68 -6.15 -7.12 -43.16
C LEU A 68 -5.19 -8.23 -43.61
N ASP A 69 -5.69 -9.47 -43.55
CA ASP A 69 -5.07 -10.66 -44.12
C ASP A 69 -4.64 -10.45 -45.58
N THR A 70 -3.50 -11.04 -45.94
CA THR A 70 -3.24 -11.39 -47.35
C THR A 70 -2.51 -12.73 -47.37
N ASP A 71 -3.22 -13.79 -47.75
CA ASP A 71 -2.69 -15.15 -47.84
C ASP A 71 -1.47 -15.24 -48.78
N THR A 72 -0.38 -15.86 -48.32
CA THR A 72 0.55 -16.58 -49.20
C THR A 72 1.25 -17.69 -48.40
N PRO A 73 1.12 -18.98 -48.76
CA PRO A 73 1.80 -20.06 -48.05
C PRO A 73 3.27 -20.18 -48.48
N GLN A 74 4.20 -20.19 -47.53
CA GLN A 74 5.57 -20.63 -47.74
C GLN A 74 5.94 -21.75 -46.76
N SER A 75 6.77 -22.67 -47.26
CA SER A 75 7.12 -23.95 -46.62
C SER A 75 7.92 -23.77 -45.32
N PRO A 76 7.86 -24.72 -44.37
CA PRO A 76 8.57 -24.60 -43.10
C PRO A 76 10.08 -24.79 -43.28
N GLU A 77 10.85 -23.76 -42.96
CA GLU A 77 12.26 -23.93 -42.57
C GLU A 77 12.34 -24.50 -41.15
N PRO A 78 13.38 -25.29 -40.81
CA PRO A 78 13.51 -25.88 -39.49
C PRO A 78 13.90 -24.83 -38.44
N GLU A 79 12.94 -24.46 -37.59
CA GLU A 79 13.16 -23.71 -36.35
C GLU A 79 14.36 -24.27 -35.57
N PRO A 80 15.33 -23.45 -35.14
CA PRO A 80 16.42 -23.91 -34.30
C PRO A 80 15.84 -24.33 -32.93
N TYR A 81 16.23 -25.51 -32.47
CA TYR A 81 15.85 -26.04 -31.16
C TYR A 81 16.33 -25.10 -30.04
N LEU A 82 15.46 -24.19 -29.61
CA LEU A 82 15.69 -23.34 -28.45
C LEU A 82 15.59 -24.18 -27.18
N ASP A 83 16.71 -24.25 -26.49
CA ASP A 83 16.94 -24.88 -25.20
C ASP A 83 15.95 -24.31 -24.16
N ARG A 84 14.89 -25.08 -23.89
CA ARG A 84 13.66 -24.61 -23.20
C ARG A 84 13.75 -24.55 -21.68
N ASP A 85 14.91 -24.91 -21.13
CA ASP A 85 15.11 -25.16 -19.69
C ASP A 85 16.00 -24.12 -19.00
N LYS A 86 16.21 -22.94 -19.62
CA LYS A 86 16.75 -21.77 -18.91
C LYS A 86 15.61 -21.03 -18.20
N GLU A 87 15.58 -21.09 -16.87
CA GLU A 87 14.77 -20.18 -16.08
C GLU A 87 15.08 -18.74 -16.48
N GLU A 88 14.03 -17.95 -16.74
CA GLU A 88 14.17 -16.57 -17.18
C GLU A 88 14.53 -15.69 -15.97
N ASP A 89 15.51 -14.80 -16.08
CA ASP A 89 16.02 -13.96 -14.97
C ASP A 89 14.91 -13.16 -14.24
N ASP A 90 13.84 -12.83 -14.96
CA ASP A 90 12.70 -12.05 -14.48
C ASP A 90 11.45 -12.89 -14.15
N SER A 91 11.57 -14.22 -14.12
CA SER A 91 10.50 -15.16 -13.73
C SER A 91 9.93 -14.91 -12.33
N CYS A 92 10.67 -14.22 -11.45
CA CYS A 92 10.18 -13.81 -10.14
C CYS A 92 9.28 -12.55 -10.16
N LEU A 93 9.19 -11.82 -11.28
CA LEU A 93 8.31 -10.66 -11.39
C LEU A 93 6.85 -11.10 -11.58
N PRO A 94 5.89 -10.40 -10.97
CA PRO A 94 4.47 -10.69 -11.15
C PRO A 94 4.03 -10.38 -12.58
N SER A 95 3.14 -11.21 -13.12
CA SER A 95 2.67 -11.12 -14.50
C SER A 95 1.61 -10.02 -14.73
N ASP A 96 0.89 -9.64 -13.67
CA ASP A 96 -0.18 -8.65 -13.64
C ASP A 96 -0.34 -8.05 -12.22
N LEU A 97 -1.27 -7.11 -12.06
CA LEU A 97 -1.49 -6.38 -10.81
C LEU A 97 -2.04 -7.28 -9.68
N GLU A 98 -2.96 -8.20 -9.97
CA GLU A 98 -3.47 -9.12 -8.95
C GLU A 98 -2.39 -10.11 -8.52
N GLY A 99 -1.58 -10.60 -9.46
CA GLY A 99 -0.41 -11.43 -9.20
C GLY A 99 0.61 -10.72 -8.31
N ALA A 100 0.85 -9.42 -8.53
CA ALA A 100 1.70 -8.61 -7.65
C ALA A 100 1.11 -8.51 -6.23
N VAL A 101 -0.21 -8.41 -6.11
CA VAL A 101 -0.89 -8.38 -4.81
C VAL A 101 -0.82 -9.73 -4.10
N ARG A 102 -1.09 -10.84 -4.79
CA ARG A 102 -0.96 -12.22 -4.24
C ARG A 102 0.46 -12.50 -3.78
N GLN A 103 1.46 -12.27 -4.64
CA GLN A 103 2.88 -12.43 -4.32
C GLN A 103 3.30 -11.54 -3.14
N SER A 104 2.77 -10.31 -3.03
CA SER A 104 3.03 -9.44 -1.88
C SER A 104 2.44 -9.96 -0.57
N SER A 105 1.32 -10.70 -0.66
CA SER A 105 0.65 -11.33 0.48
C SER A 105 1.38 -12.59 0.94
N GLU A 106 1.78 -13.46 0.01
CA GLU A 106 2.65 -14.61 0.24
C GLU A 106 3.97 -14.18 0.94
N ALA A 107 4.61 -13.12 0.44
CA ALA A 107 5.83 -12.55 1.04
C ALA A 107 5.61 -12.02 2.47
N ALA A 108 4.44 -11.41 2.73
CA ALA A 108 4.07 -10.92 4.05
C ALA A 108 3.72 -12.06 5.02
N ALA A 109 2.98 -13.07 4.55
CA ALA A 109 2.64 -14.28 5.27
C ALA A 109 3.92 -15.01 5.71
N LEU A 110 4.82 -15.28 4.78
CA LEU A 110 6.09 -15.96 5.05
C LEU A 110 6.97 -15.17 6.04
N PHE A 111 7.01 -13.84 5.92
CA PHE A 111 7.70 -13.00 6.90
C PHE A 111 7.07 -13.11 8.29
N VAL A 112 5.75 -13.06 8.41
CA VAL A 112 5.05 -13.21 9.70
C VAL A 112 5.26 -14.60 10.30
N SER A 113 5.10 -15.66 9.51
CA SER A 113 5.33 -17.05 9.93
C SER A 113 6.79 -17.33 10.33
N SER A 114 7.75 -16.55 9.81
CA SER A 114 9.16 -16.58 10.26
C SER A 114 9.44 -15.84 11.59
N GLY A 115 8.41 -15.25 12.22
CA GLY A 115 8.52 -14.43 13.43
C GLY A 115 8.69 -12.93 13.17
N GLY A 116 8.43 -12.46 11.95
CA GLY A 116 8.49 -11.05 11.57
C GLY A 116 7.31 -10.24 12.11
N MET A 117 7.59 -9.17 12.85
CA MET A 117 6.56 -8.42 13.60
C MET A 117 6.08 -7.11 12.96
N ARG A 118 6.87 -6.51 12.06
CA ARG A 118 6.55 -5.22 11.42
C ARG A 118 6.90 -5.26 9.93
N ALA A 119 5.88 -5.33 9.08
CA ALA A 119 6.03 -5.46 7.64
C ALA A 119 5.44 -4.26 6.88
N ILE A 120 6.07 -3.90 5.78
CA ILE A 120 5.55 -2.95 4.77
C ILE A 120 5.51 -3.65 3.41
N VAL A 121 4.37 -3.53 2.72
CA VAL A 121 4.20 -3.89 1.32
C VAL A 121 4.07 -2.59 0.51
N GLU A 122 4.97 -2.36 -0.45
CA GLU A 122 5.00 -1.18 -1.31
C GLU A 122 4.66 -1.57 -2.76
N LEU A 123 3.51 -1.13 -3.26
CA LEU A 123 3.06 -1.35 -4.64
C LEU A 123 3.04 0.00 -5.37
N LEU A 124 4.23 0.44 -5.80
CA LEU A 124 4.46 1.72 -6.47
C LEU A 124 4.22 1.59 -7.99
N ILE A 125 3.07 1.03 -8.32
CA ILE A 125 2.57 0.80 -9.68
C ILE A 125 1.62 1.97 -10.02
N PRO A 126 1.73 2.63 -11.19
CA PRO A 126 0.97 3.85 -11.50
C PRO A 126 -0.56 3.73 -11.30
N GLN A 127 -1.15 2.59 -11.67
CA GLN A 127 -2.58 2.29 -11.47
C GLN A 127 -3.00 2.38 -10.00
N LEU A 128 -2.13 1.98 -9.06
CA LEU A 128 -2.37 2.07 -7.61
C LEU A 128 -1.99 3.42 -7.00
N GLN A 129 -1.42 4.35 -7.78
CA GLN A 129 -1.04 5.68 -7.31
C GLN A 129 -2.18 6.69 -7.48
N VAL A 130 -2.88 6.65 -8.62
CA VAL A 130 -4.05 7.51 -8.88
C VAL A 130 -5.29 6.95 -8.16
N LEU A 131 -5.76 7.64 -7.12
CA LEU A 131 -6.96 7.24 -6.34
C LEU A 131 -8.12 8.25 -6.47
N ASP A 132 -7.91 9.30 -7.25
CA ASP A 132 -8.84 10.43 -7.39
C ASP A 132 -9.84 10.23 -8.54
N ASP A 133 -9.65 9.20 -9.37
CA ASP A 133 -10.54 8.83 -10.48
C ASP A 133 -11.76 8.04 -10.00
N GLU A 134 -12.92 8.26 -10.64
CA GLU A 134 -14.16 7.53 -10.34
C GLU A 134 -13.99 6.02 -10.60
N GLY A 135 -13.96 5.24 -9.53
CA GLY A 135 -13.83 3.78 -9.56
C GLY A 135 -12.48 3.24 -9.08
N ALA A 136 -11.41 4.03 -9.12
CA ALA A 136 -10.07 3.61 -8.68
C ALA A 136 -10.04 3.16 -7.21
N GLN A 137 -10.84 3.82 -6.36
CA GLN A 137 -11.02 3.41 -4.95
C GLN A 137 -11.68 2.03 -4.82
N VAL A 138 -12.60 1.66 -5.72
CA VAL A 138 -13.25 0.34 -5.67
C VAL A 138 -12.27 -0.76 -6.04
N GLU A 139 -11.47 -0.56 -7.08
CA GLU A 139 -10.41 -1.48 -7.48
C GLU A 139 -9.37 -1.65 -6.36
N LEU A 140 -8.92 -0.56 -5.74
CA LEU A 140 -8.05 -0.61 -4.56
C LEU A 140 -8.62 -1.47 -3.43
N TRP A 141 -9.93 -1.37 -3.16
CA TRP A 141 -10.56 -2.18 -2.11
C TRP A 141 -10.61 -3.66 -2.49
N GLU A 142 -11.02 -4.02 -3.70
CA GLU A 142 -11.03 -5.43 -4.12
C GLU A 142 -9.60 -6.03 -4.16
N LEU A 143 -8.58 -5.25 -4.57
CA LEU A 143 -7.18 -5.65 -4.45
C LEU A 143 -6.74 -5.83 -2.97
N SER A 144 -7.15 -4.93 -2.07
CA SER A 144 -6.89 -5.10 -0.63
C SER A 144 -7.56 -6.35 -0.05
N ARG A 145 -8.72 -6.74 -0.60
CA ARG A 145 -9.39 -7.99 -0.24
C ARG A 145 -8.61 -9.20 -0.73
N ILE A 146 -8.12 -9.21 -1.97
CA ILE A 146 -7.24 -10.28 -2.48
C ILE A 146 -6.00 -10.42 -1.58
N PHE A 147 -5.38 -9.32 -1.17
CA PHE A 147 -4.28 -9.35 -0.21
C PHE A 147 -4.65 -10.04 1.10
N LEU A 148 -5.78 -9.66 1.72
CA LEU A 148 -6.25 -10.18 3.00
C LEU A 148 -6.65 -11.66 2.92
N ASP A 149 -7.42 -12.04 1.90
CA ASP A 149 -7.89 -13.41 1.72
C ASP A 149 -6.71 -14.38 1.44
N THR A 150 -5.70 -13.96 0.65
CA THR A 150 -4.45 -14.71 0.48
C THR A 150 -3.64 -14.79 1.78
N LEU A 151 -3.56 -13.71 2.57
CA LEU A 151 -2.80 -13.69 3.83
C LEU A 151 -3.37 -14.70 4.84
N ILE A 152 -4.71 -14.79 4.91
CA ILE A 152 -5.41 -15.75 5.77
C ILE A 152 -5.13 -17.18 5.32
N ALA A 153 -5.15 -17.44 4.01
CA ALA A 153 -4.85 -18.76 3.46
C ALA A 153 -3.40 -19.22 3.76
N GLU A 154 -2.42 -18.34 3.56
CA GLU A 154 -0.99 -18.65 3.73
C GLU A 154 -0.51 -18.68 5.20
N THR A 155 -1.23 -18.01 6.12
CA THR A 155 -0.87 -18.00 7.56
C THR A 155 -1.72 -18.93 8.42
N GLU A 156 -2.82 -19.47 7.88
CA GLU A 156 -3.88 -20.19 8.60
C GLU A 156 -4.49 -19.41 9.79
N CYS A 157 -4.19 -18.12 9.94
CA CYS A 157 -4.63 -17.29 11.06
C CYS A 157 -6.11 -16.94 10.95
N GLN A 158 -6.87 -17.20 12.02
CA GLN A 158 -8.33 -17.01 12.04
C GLN A 158 -8.76 -15.64 12.55
N ARG A 159 -7.85 -14.87 13.17
CA ARG A 159 -8.16 -13.58 13.79
C ARG A 159 -7.36 -12.45 13.17
N VAL A 160 -7.43 -12.35 11.83
CA VAL A 160 -6.89 -11.22 11.06
C VAL A 160 -7.82 -10.01 11.18
N LYS A 161 -7.24 -8.85 11.48
CA LYS A 161 -7.92 -7.56 11.63
C LYS A 161 -7.48 -6.60 10.53
N ALA A 162 -8.39 -6.23 9.65
CA ALA A 162 -8.19 -5.22 8.62
C ALA A 162 -8.63 -3.84 9.12
N ILE A 163 -7.69 -2.89 9.17
CA ILE A 163 -7.91 -1.51 9.58
C ILE A 163 -7.87 -0.62 8.33
N PHE A 164 -9.02 -0.01 8.00
CA PHE A 164 -9.20 0.89 6.85
C PHE A 164 -8.98 2.36 7.25
N PRO A 165 -8.73 3.27 6.28
CA PRO A 165 -8.44 4.68 6.55
C PRO A 165 -9.46 5.38 7.45
N ASP A 166 -10.74 5.24 7.16
CA ASP A 166 -11.82 5.93 7.86
C ASP A 166 -13.01 5.00 8.15
N ALA A 167 -13.94 5.50 8.98
CA ALA A 167 -15.09 4.72 9.43
C ALA A 167 -16.13 4.48 8.31
N GLY A 168 -16.20 5.35 7.32
CA GLY A 168 -17.04 5.20 6.13
C GLY A 168 -16.52 4.08 5.24
N ALA A 169 -15.23 4.04 4.93
CA ALA A 169 -14.61 2.93 4.21
C ALA A 169 -14.81 1.59 4.95
N ALA A 170 -14.49 1.53 6.25
CA ALA A 170 -14.67 0.32 7.05
C ALA A 170 -16.13 -0.17 7.07
N ALA A 171 -17.10 0.73 7.25
CA ALA A 171 -18.52 0.39 7.26
C ALA A 171 -19.06 -0.03 5.88
N LEU A 172 -18.63 0.63 4.80
CA LEU A 172 -19.01 0.29 3.43
C LEU A 172 -18.53 -1.12 3.06
N LEU A 173 -17.27 -1.44 3.36
CA LEU A 173 -16.68 -2.73 3.01
C LEU A 173 -17.23 -3.87 3.88
N ASN A 174 -17.44 -3.64 5.18
CA ASN A 174 -18.18 -4.57 6.04
C ASN A 174 -19.63 -4.78 5.55
N TYR A 175 -20.27 -3.76 4.97
CA TYR A 175 -21.59 -3.94 4.34
C TYR A 175 -21.53 -4.80 3.07
N ARG A 176 -20.52 -4.61 2.21
CA ARG A 176 -20.38 -5.32 0.92
C ARG A 176 -19.89 -6.76 1.07
N TRP A 177 -18.80 -7.00 1.81
CA TRP A 177 -18.13 -8.29 1.89
C TRP A 177 -18.61 -9.09 3.11
N LYS A 178 -19.84 -9.61 3.03
CA LYS A 178 -20.47 -10.43 4.11
C LYS A 178 -19.85 -11.80 4.33
N ASP A 179 -18.99 -12.20 3.41
CA ASP A 179 -18.25 -13.46 3.34
C ASP A 179 -16.77 -13.33 3.75
N ALA A 180 -16.31 -12.11 4.08
CA ALA A 180 -14.93 -11.85 4.50
C ALA A 180 -14.55 -12.65 5.77
N GLN A 181 -13.36 -13.25 5.75
CA GLN A 181 -12.82 -14.05 6.87
C GLN A 181 -12.00 -13.21 7.88
N PHE A 182 -11.98 -11.89 7.72
CA PHE A 182 -11.28 -10.94 8.61
C PHE A 182 -12.26 -9.99 9.31
N ARG A 183 -11.81 -9.43 10.45
CA ARG A 183 -12.55 -8.38 11.17
C ARG A 183 -12.25 -7.00 10.58
N PHE A 184 -13.28 -6.16 10.47
CA PHE A 184 -13.15 -4.77 10.01
C PHE A 184 -12.94 -3.80 11.19
N ALA A 185 -12.10 -2.78 11.00
CA ALA A 185 -11.94 -1.63 11.89
C ALA A 185 -11.47 -0.39 11.09
N SER A 186 -11.37 0.77 11.75
CA SER A 186 -10.89 2.02 11.17
C SER A 186 -9.72 2.63 11.96
N LEU A 187 -8.80 3.34 11.29
CA LEU A 187 -7.79 4.18 11.95
C LEU A 187 -8.41 5.32 12.78
N SER A 188 -9.67 5.67 12.53
CA SER A 188 -10.46 6.64 13.31
C SER A 188 -11.12 6.03 14.57
N ASP A 189 -11.07 4.71 14.76
CA ASP A 189 -11.66 4.08 15.95
C ASP A 189 -10.85 4.38 17.21
N ARG A 190 -11.57 4.57 18.32
CA ARG A 190 -10.96 4.73 19.66
C ARG A 190 -10.13 3.49 20.03
N LYS A 191 -10.65 2.30 19.73
CA LYS A 191 -10.01 1.00 19.99
C LYS A 191 -10.15 0.10 18.74
N PRO A 192 -9.27 0.27 17.74
CA PRO A 192 -9.35 -0.47 16.45
C PRO A 192 -8.85 -1.92 16.55
N ILE A 193 -8.16 -2.25 17.64
CA ILE A 193 -7.58 -3.57 17.90
C ILE A 193 -8.18 -4.18 19.17
N GLU A 194 -8.44 -5.47 19.11
CA GLU A 194 -8.86 -6.32 20.22
C GLU A 194 -7.64 -7.03 20.83
N SER A 195 -7.85 -7.82 21.88
CA SER A 195 -6.78 -8.56 22.56
C SER A 195 -6.51 -9.93 21.94
N ASP A 196 -7.45 -10.47 21.18
CA ASP A 196 -7.38 -11.78 20.54
C ASP A 196 -6.98 -11.72 19.06
N ASP A 197 -6.89 -10.52 18.45
CA ASP A 197 -6.37 -10.33 17.08
C ASP A 197 -4.97 -10.97 16.95
N GLU A 198 -4.78 -11.83 15.95
CA GLU A 198 -3.51 -12.54 15.67
C GLU A 198 -2.59 -11.70 14.78
N ILE A 199 -3.13 -11.14 13.69
CA ILE A 199 -2.41 -10.31 12.72
C ILE A 199 -3.25 -9.07 12.46
N VAL A 200 -2.61 -7.90 12.45
CA VAL A 200 -3.25 -6.63 12.07
C VAL A 200 -2.70 -6.13 10.74
N VAL A 201 -3.60 -5.78 9.83
CA VAL A 201 -3.27 -5.21 8.52
C VAL A 201 -3.86 -3.81 8.42
N MET A 202 -3.02 -2.80 8.22
CA MET A 202 -3.47 -1.44 7.87
C MET A 202 -3.48 -1.28 6.36
N VAL A 203 -4.64 -0.93 5.81
CA VAL A 203 -4.86 -0.78 4.37
C VAL A 203 -4.70 0.69 3.98
N VAL A 204 -3.73 1.00 3.10
CA VAL A 204 -3.36 2.35 2.62
C VAL A 204 -3.38 3.47 3.69
N PRO A 205 -2.65 3.34 4.81
CA PRO A 205 -2.55 4.43 5.78
C PRO A 205 -1.80 5.63 5.17
N ASP A 206 -2.48 6.77 5.11
CA ASP A 206 -1.97 8.05 4.62
C ASP A 206 -1.25 8.90 5.69
N TYR A 207 -0.41 9.83 5.26
CA TYR A 207 0.41 10.71 6.10
C TYR A 207 -0.38 11.52 7.14
N GLN A 208 -1.67 11.79 6.91
CA GLN A 208 -2.53 12.47 7.89
C GLN A 208 -2.82 11.60 9.13
N MET A 209 -2.78 10.27 8.98
CA MET A 209 -3.15 9.30 10.01
C MET A 209 -1.96 8.76 10.81
N LEU A 210 -0.76 9.34 10.64
CA LEU A 210 0.48 8.88 11.28
C LEU A 210 0.33 8.65 12.79
N GLU A 211 -0.30 9.57 13.53
CA GLU A 211 -0.46 9.45 14.98
C GLU A 211 -1.30 8.21 15.37
N SER A 212 -2.36 7.90 14.63
CA SER A 212 -3.12 6.65 14.81
C SER A 212 -2.27 5.42 14.49
N VAL A 213 -1.47 5.47 13.43
CA VAL A 213 -0.58 4.36 13.03
C VAL A 213 0.50 4.11 14.09
N GLU A 214 1.19 5.15 14.58
CA GLU A 214 2.20 5.07 15.64
C GLU A 214 1.60 4.53 16.95
N ARG A 215 0.40 4.99 17.33
CA ARG A 215 -0.36 4.50 18.49
C ARG A 215 -0.66 3.01 18.38
N ILE A 216 -1.18 2.56 17.24
CA ILE A 216 -1.56 1.15 17.04
C ILE A 216 -0.32 0.27 16.99
N ALA A 217 0.74 0.66 16.27
CA ALA A 217 2.00 -0.06 16.23
C ALA A 217 2.63 -0.21 17.63
N SER A 218 2.53 0.82 18.48
CA SER A 218 2.99 0.77 19.87
C SER A 218 2.17 -0.22 20.71
N ASN A 219 0.84 -0.21 20.58
CA ASN A 219 -0.04 -1.15 21.28
C ASN A 219 0.17 -2.61 20.85
N LEU A 220 0.46 -2.86 19.57
CA LEU A 220 0.76 -4.20 19.04
C LEU A 220 2.16 -4.70 19.40
N SER A 221 3.04 -3.79 19.84
CA SER A 221 4.37 -4.14 20.35
C SER A 221 4.39 -4.35 21.87
N SER A 222 3.23 -4.22 22.54
CA SER A 222 3.05 -4.58 23.94
C SER A 222 2.67 -6.05 24.07
N ASP A 223 3.09 -6.71 25.15
CA ASP A 223 2.86 -8.13 25.41
C ASP A 223 1.34 -8.51 25.41
N PRO A 224 0.88 -9.50 24.61
CA PRO A 224 1.62 -10.26 23.60
C PRO A 224 1.86 -9.46 22.31
N VAL A 225 3.11 -9.49 21.85
CA VAL A 225 3.54 -8.85 20.60
C VAL A 225 2.82 -9.50 19.43
N ARG A 226 2.24 -8.68 18.55
CA ARG A 226 1.44 -9.11 17.41
C ARG A 226 1.93 -8.49 16.10
N PRO A 227 2.03 -9.29 15.02
CA PRO A 227 2.39 -8.79 13.70
C PRO A 227 1.50 -7.64 13.21
N LEU A 228 2.17 -6.58 12.73
CA LEU A 228 1.55 -5.47 12.01
C LEU A 228 2.08 -5.42 10.59
N ILE A 229 1.19 -5.52 9.61
CA ILE A 229 1.47 -5.30 8.19
C ILE A 229 0.84 -3.96 7.78
N MET A 230 1.61 -3.09 7.12
CA MET A 230 1.06 -1.93 6.40
C MET A 230 1.08 -2.22 4.90
N TRP A 231 -0.11 -2.29 4.29
CA TRP A 231 -0.28 -2.52 2.87
C TRP A 231 -0.41 -1.19 2.12
N ASN A 232 0.54 -0.94 1.23
CA ASN A 232 0.70 0.26 0.40
C ASN A 232 0.60 1.61 1.18
N PRO A 233 1.40 1.82 2.25
CA PRO A 233 1.33 3.01 3.08
C PRO A 233 1.81 4.29 2.35
N ARG A 234 1.08 5.40 2.54
CA ARG A 234 1.39 6.74 2.00
C ARG A 234 1.84 7.72 3.08
N LEU A 235 2.64 7.24 4.04
CA LEU A 235 2.98 7.97 5.28
C LEU A 235 3.98 9.14 5.09
N ILE A 236 4.54 9.30 3.89
CA ILE A 236 5.39 10.43 3.50
C ILE A 236 4.60 11.28 2.49
N SER A 237 4.52 12.59 2.75
CA SER A 237 4.00 13.57 1.79
C SER A 237 5.17 14.42 1.29
N GLU A 238 5.24 14.59 -0.03
CA GLU A 238 6.20 15.47 -0.70
C GLU A 238 5.69 16.93 -0.67
N ASP A 239 4.39 17.12 -0.91
CA ASP A 239 3.75 18.44 -1.03
C ASP A 239 3.51 19.17 0.30
N VAL A 240 3.29 18.44 1.40
CA VAL A 240 3.04 19.08 2.70
C VAL A 240 4.36 19.59 3.28
N GLY A 241 4.39 20.88 3.58
CA GLY A 241 5.48 21.60 4.26
C GLY A 241 5.69 21.23 5.73
N VAL A 242 5.57 19.94 6.08
CA VAL A 242 5.85 19.44 7.42
C VAL A 242 7.31 19.73 7.80
N GLY A 243 7.49 20.35 8.96
CA GLY A 243 8.81 20.72 9.48
C GLY A 243 9.77 19.53 9.60
N ILE A 244 11.07 19.81 9.52
CA ILE A 244 12.13 18.80 9.40
C ILE A 244 12.07 17.71 10.49
N ASN A 245 11.60 18.05 11.69
CA ASN A 245 11.44 17.11 12.80
C ASN A 245 10.35 16.06 12.54
N VAL A 246 9.22 16.44 11.95
CA VAL A 246 8.13 15.50 11.59
C VAL A 246 8.59 14.57 10.46
N ARG A 247 9.32 15.11 9.46
CA ARG A 247 9.92 14.31 8.38
C ARG A 247 10.98 13.31 8.91
N ARG A 248 11.74 13.69 9.95
CA ARG A 248 12.68 12.78 10.64
C ARG A 248 11.96 11.72 11.48
N LEU A 249 10.94 12.11 12.25
CA LEU A 249 10.14 11.18 13.08
C LEU A 249 9.49 10.11 12.21
N ARG A 250 8.84 10.50 11.11
CA ARG A 250 8.27 9.58 10.10
C ARG A 250 9.31 8.59 9.57
N ARG A 251 10.48 9.08 9.16
CA ARG A 251 11.57 8.20 8.68
C ARG A 251 12.07 7.25 9.76
N TYR A 252 12.19 7.70 11.01
CA TYR A 252 12.57 6.85 12.13
C TYR A 252 11.50 5.77 12.40
N PHE A 253 10.22 6.15 12.46
CA PHE A 253 9.12 5.19 12.63
C PHE A 253 9.09 4.15 11.51
N LEU A 254 9.13 4.58 10.24
CA LEU A 254 9.14 3.67 9.09
C LEU A 254 10.37 2.77 9.06
N SER A 255 11.54 3.22 9.55
CA SER A 255 12.75 2.38 9.65
C SER A 255 12.63 1.23 10.66
N THR A 256 11.58 1.19 11.48
CA THR A 256 11.28 0.04 12.37
C THR A 256 10.52 -1.08 11.67
N PHE A 257 10.13 -0.91 10.41
CA PHE A 257 9.45 -1.91 9.60
C PHE A 257 10.40 -2.52 8.58
N THR A 258 10.21 -3.80 8.28
CA THR A 258 10.84 -4.44 7.12
C THR A 258 9.95 -4.26 5.91
N THR A 259 10.44 -3.63 4.83
CA THR A 259 9.78 -3.71 3.52
C THR A 259 9.86 -5.16 3.05
N VAL A 260 8.77 -5.93 3.17
CA VAL A 260 8.71 -7.35 2.78
C VAL A 260 8.51 -7.50 1.27
N TYR A 261 7.78 -6.57 0.67
CA TYR A 261 7.54 -6.52 -0.76
C TYR A 261 7.67 -5.09 -1.29
N HIS A 262 8.30 -4.93 -2.45
CA HIS A 262 8.38 -3.67 -3.17
C HIS A 262 8.32 -3.94 -4.67
N MET A 263 7.40 -3.30 -5.39
CA MET A 263 7.40 -3.29 -6.84
C MET A 263 7.25 -1.85 -7.36
N ARG A 264 8.22 -1.39 -8.13
CA ARG A 264 8.21 -0.07 -8.79
C ARG A 264 8.73 -0.20 -10.22
N PRO A 265 7.86 -0.11 -11.24
CA PRO A 265 8.27 0.12 -12.62
C PRO A 265 9.04 1.45 -12.75
N MET A 266 10.06 1.48 -13.61
CA MET A 266 10.94 2.62 -13.85
C MET A 266 11.15 2.82 -15.36
N PRO A 267 11.53 4.02 -15.84
CA PRO A 267 11.76 4.26 -17.28
C PRO A 267 12.92 3.46 -17.92
N PHE A 268 13.64 2.66 -17.15
CA PHE A 268 14.76 1.81 -17.56
C PHE A 268 14.51 0.31 -17.29
N GLY A 269 13.39 -0.06 -16.66
CA GLY A 269 13.14 -1.40 -16.14
C GLY A 269 12.28 -1.40 -14.87
N ALA A 270 12.72 -2.06 -13.80
CA ALA A 270 11.98 -2.12 -12.53
C ALA A 270 12.88 -2.27 -11.29
N ILE A 271 12.39 -1.81 -10.13
CA ILE A 271 12.99 -2.08 -8.83
C ILE A 271 12.05 -2.98 -8.05
N PHE A 272 12.52 -4.18 -7.72
CA PHE A 272 11.74 -5.26 -7.15
C PHE A 272 12.33 -5.77 -5.83
N ARG A 273 11.47 -6.24 -4.93
CA ARG A 273 11.85 -7.01 -3.74
C ARG A 273 10.67 -7.90 -3.35
N CYS A 274 10.94 -9.16 -3.06
CA CYS A 274 9.97 -10.09 -2.49
C CYS A 274 10.67 -10.93 -1.41
N TYR A 275 10.18 -10.90 -0.16
CA TYR A 275 10.75 -11.66 0.96
C TYR A 275 10.66 -13.18 0.69
N PRO A 276 11.71 -13.98 0.93
CA PRO A 276 12.95 -13.67 1.65
C PRO A 276 14.08 -13.13 0.77
N GLY A 277 13.84 -12.92 -0.52
CA GLY A 277 14.82 -12.47 -1.50
C GLY A 277 15.38 -11.06 -1.27
N MET A 278 16.50 -10.81 -1.94
CA MET A 278 17.20 -9.53 -1.97
C MET A 278 16.42 -8.48 -2.77
N TRP A 279 16.86 -7.22 -2.68
CA TRP A 279 16.43 -6.20 -3.64
C TRP A 279 17.04 -6.51 -5.00
N LYS A 280 16.24 -6.38 -6.06
CA LYS A 280 16.65 -6.60 -7.45
C LYS A 280 16.36 -5.35 -8.26
N VAL A 281 17.31 -4.97 -9.12
CA VAL A 281 17.11 -3.98 -10.17
C VAL A 281 17.13 -4.70 -11.50
N PHE A 282 16.04 -4.56 -12.23
CA PHE A 282 15.83 -5.08 -13.56
C PHE A 282 16.00 -3.97 -14.60
N SER A 283 16.55 -4.31 -15.75
CA SER A 283 16.60 -3.46 -16.94
C SER A 283 15.68 -4.00 -18.03
N ASP A 284 15.11 -3.13 -18.85
CA ASP A 284 14.38 -3.55 -20.06
C ASP A 284 15.30 -4.37 -20.98
N ASP A 285 14.82 -5.51 -21.49
CA ASP A 285 15.53 -6.29 -22.51
C ASP A 285 15.41 -5.58 -23.87
N LYS A 286 16.55 -5.16 -24.43
CA LYS A 286 16.63 -4.42 -25.70
C LYS A 286 16.35 -5.31 -26.91
N ASP A 287 16.55 -6.62 -26.79
CA ASP A 287 16.42 -7.60 -27.88
C ASP A 287 15.07 -8.35 -27.82
N ARG A 288 14.46 -8.47 -26.64
CA ARG A 288 13.16 -9.12 -26.42
C ARG A 288 12.16 -8.16 -25.77
N PRO A 289 11.25 -7.53 -26.55
CA PRO A 289 10.19 -6.68 -26.00
C PRO A 289 9.40 -7.37 -24.88
N ASP A 290 9.05 -6.61 -23.85
CA ASP A 290 8.22 -7.05 -22.72
C ASP A 290 8.85 -8.16 -21.86
N ARG A 291 10.19 -8.24 -21.91
CA ARG A 291 11.05 -9.03 -21.02
C ARG A 291 12.00 -8.11 -20.26
N TYR A 292 12.45 -8.56 -19.10
CA TYR A 292 13.47 -7.88 -18.30
C TYR A 292 14.71 -8.74 -18.13
N LEU A 293 15.85 -8.09 -17.93
CA LEU A 293 17.12 -8.69 -17.54
C LEU A 293 17.48 -8.27 -16.12
N LEU A 294 18.01 -9.19 -15.31
CA LEU A 294 18.46 -8.87 -13.95
C LEU A 294 19.77 -8.08 -14.03
N ALA A 295 19.72 -6.77 -13.81
CA ALA A 295 20.89 -5.91 -13.89
C ALA A 295 21.77 -6.02 -12.63
N LYS A 296 21.18 -6.05 -11.43
CA LYS A 296 21.93 -6.18 -10.16
C LYS A 296 21.05 -6.56 -8.97
N GLU A 297 21.62 -7.29 -8.00
CA GLU A 297 21.03 -7.52 -6.68
C GLU A 297 21.69 -6.67 -5.59
N PHE A 298 20.91 -6.27 -4.59
CA PHE A 298 21.33 -5.44 -3.46
C PHE A 298 20.76 -5.99 -2.14
N ILE A 299 21.57 -5.92 -1.07
CA ILE A 299 21.15 -6.31 0.29
C ILE A 299 20.13 -5.30 0.84
N ASN A 300 20.36 -4.02 0.58
CA ASN A 300 19.52 -2.90 1.01
C ASN A 300 18.75 -2.31 -0.18
N ARG A 301 17.77 -1.45 0.10
CA ARG A 301 17.06 -0.67 -0.93
C ARG A 301 18.09 0.17 -1.70
N PRO A 302 18.24 0.01 -3.04
CA PRO A 302 19.17 0.82 -3.80
C PRO A 302 18.75 2.29 -3.76
N ASP A 303 19.73 3.18 -3.59
CA ASP A 303 19.49 4.62 -3.62
C ASP A 303 19.66 5.23 -5.03
N TYR A 304 19.57 6.55 -5.14
CA TYR A 304 19.71 7.21 -6.44
C TYR A 304 21.12 7.05 -7.03
N ALA A 305 22.18 7.06 -6.20
CA ALA A 305 23.55 6.91 -6.66
C ALA A 305 23.84 5.46 -7.10
N ASP A 306 23.29 4.46 -6.40
CA ASP A 306 23.33 3.06 -6.84
C ASP A 306 22.75 2.87 -8.25
N LEU A 307 21.63 3.54 -8.54
CA LEU A 307 20.96 3.50 -9.85
C LEU A 307 21.71 4.32 -10.91
N GLU A 308 22.27 5.48 -10.54
CA GLU A 308 23.08 6.31 -11.44
C GLU A 308 24.37 5.59 -11.86
N ILE A 309 25.01 4.83 -10.96
CA ILE A 309 26.16 3.98 -11.32
C ILE A 309 25.74 2.86 -12.28
N LEU A 310 24.59 2.23 -12.04
CA LEU A 310 24.13 1.09 -12.85
C LEU A 310 23.70 1.47 -14.28
N PHE A 311 23.17 2.68 -14.47
CA PHE A 311 22.59 3.12 -15.76
C PHE A 311 23.28 4.35 -16.40
N GLY A 312 24.17 5.04 -15.68
CA GLY A 312 24.90 6.21 -16.19
C GLY A 312 26.12 5.86 -17.04
N GLU A 313 26.69 4.66 -16.90
CA GLU A 313 27.85 4.24 -17.70
C GLU A 313 27.53 4.05 -19.19
N ASP A 314 26.27 3.76 -19.54
CA ASP A 314 25.78 3.66 -20.93
C ASP A 314 25.93 5.00 -21.70
N GLU A 315 26.04 6.15 -21.01
CA GLU A 315 26.21 7.47 -21.64
C GLU A 315 27.67 7.82 -21.97
N GLN A 316 28.67 7.18 -21.35
CA GLN A 316 30.08 7.53 -21.61
C GLN A 316 30.67 6.92 -22.89
N LYS A 317 29.99 5.94 -23.50
CA LYS A 317 30.39 5.37 -24.81
C LYS A 317 29.77 6.09 -26.01
N SER A 318 28.68 6.85 -25.81
CA SER A 318 28.10 7.74 -26.83
C SER A 318 28.41 9.20 -26.47
N GLY A 319 29.44 9.77 -27.09
CA GLY A 319 29.99 11.09 -26.73
C GLY A 319 29.05 12.28 -26.97
N GLN A 320 28.04 12.45 -26.13
CA GLN A 320 27.27 13.68 -25.94
C GLN A 320 26.62 13.66 -24.54
N GLY A 321 27.18 14.44 -23.61
CA GLY A 321 26.67 14.52 -22.25
C GLY A 321 25.28 15.15 -22.21
N GLN A 322 24.26 14.33 -21.92
CA GLN A 322 22.93 14.76 -21.54
C GLN A 322 22.52 13.90 -20.34
N SER A 323 22.43 14.50 -19.16
CA SER A 323 22.07 13.76 -17.95
C SER A 323 20.71 13.07 -18.07
N LEU A 324 20.35 12.25 -17.08
CA LEU A 324 19.05 11.59 -16.95
C LEU A 324 17.83 12.51 -17.18
N PHE A 325 17.98 13.83 -17.00
CA PHE A 325 16.97 14.85 -17.31
C PHE A 325 16.75 15.09 -18.82
N GLY A 326 17.77 14.93 -19.67
CA GLY A 326 17.67 15.06 -21.13
C GLY A 326 16.85 13.93 -21.75
N LYS A 327 16.99 12.70 -21.22
CA LYS A 327 16.15 11.56 -21.61
C LYS A 327 14.66 11.80 -21.32
N ALA A 328 14.31 12.50 -20.24
CA ALA A 328 12.91 12.85 -19.94
C ALA A 328 12.22 13.66 -21.05
N ALA A 329 12.96 14.49 -21.80
CA ALA A 329 12.41 15.25 -22.93
C ALA A 329 12.15 14.37 -24.19
N SER A 330 12.88 13.25 -24.35
CA SER A 330 12.71 12.33 -25.48
C SER A 330 11.79 11.13 -25.15
N ILE A 331 11.52 10.87 -23.86
CA ILE A 331 10.69 9.76 -23.35
C ILE A 331 9.18 10.08 -23.33
N PHE A 332 8.74 11.25 -23.80
CA PHE A 332 7.31 11.59 -23.91
C PHE A 332 6.45 10.64 -24.78
N SER A 333 7.06 9.68 -25.47
CA SER A 333 6.37 8.58 -26.16
C SER A 333 5.87 7.46 -25.23
N SER A 334 6.46 7.24 -24.05
CA SER A 334 6.04 6.18 -23.12
C SER A 334 4.85 6.60 -22.26
N ILE A 335 4.83 7.85 -21.78
CA ILE A 335 3.73 8.39 -20.97
C ILE A 335 2.43 8.50 -21.80
N ASN A 336 2.52 8.96 -23.05
CA ASN A 336 1.35 9.01 -23.95
C ASN A 336 0.85 7.64 -24.42
N ARG A 337 1.62 6.56 -24.21
CA ARG A 337 1.17 5.18 -24.47
C ARG A 337 0.38 4.58 -23.29
N PHE A 338 0.34 5.27 -22.14
CA PHE A 338 -0.42 4.87 -20.96
C PHE A 338 -1.80 5.58 -20.86
N MET A 339 -2.02 6.68 -21.60
CA MET A 339 -3.27 7.47 -21.59
C MET A 339 -4.21 7.19 -22.79
N LYS A 340 -4.21 5.97 -23.34
CA LYS A 340 -5.18 5.54 -24.37
C LYS A 340 -5.87 4.23 -24.00
N ALA A 341 -6.76 4.32 -23.02
CA ALA A 341 -7.76 3.30 -22.71
C ALA A 341 -8.99 3.97 -22.03
N ILE A 342 -9.74 4.76 -22.82
CA ILE A 342 -11.12 5.20 -22.54
C ILE A 342 -11.94 4.86 -23.79
#